data_AF-S9SLH3-F1
#
_entry.id   AF-S9SLH3-F1
#
_cell.length_a   1.000
_cell.length_b   1.000
_cell.length_c   1.000
_cell.angle_alpha   90.00
_cell.angle_beta   90.00
_cell.angle_gamma   90.00
#
_symmetry.space_group_name_H-M   'P 1'
#
loop_
_entity.id
_entity.type
_entity.pdbx_description
1 polymer ?
#
loop_
_entity_poly.entity_id
_entity_poly.type
_entity_poly.pdbx_seq_one_letter_code
_entity_poly.pdbx_strand_id
1 'polypeptide(L)'
;MKKKHHFIVFFNILFLSLFIYGCSNDEPKESKMVKEKLDGFEVSLEATSISNNRISIKTKLKYIGEEEIRIEHSKPLVSISSFEDGNERSAAHFFDDVGFSKKLVKDEEYTFDEPIIMSRKQKGRQTVTALAKFNANTKKYSIPITLILAEE
;
A
#
# COMPACT_ATOMS: atom_id res chain seq x y z
N MET A 1 -22.79 -37.34 53.02
CA MET A 1 -22.91 -37.30 51.54
C MET A 1 -23.14 -35.86 51.07
N LYS A 2 -22.10 -35.10 50.72
CA LYS A 2 -22.23 -33.73 50.16
C LYS A 2 -21.04 -33.38 49.27
N LYS A 3 -21.00 -33.87 48.02
CA LYS A 3 -20.05 -33.41 46.97
C LYS A 3 -20.61 -33.71 45.57
N LYS A 4 -21.67 -33.02 45.13
CA LYS A 4 -22.16 -33.11 43.73
C LYS A 4 -22.73 -31.79 43.15
N HIS A 5 -22.48 -30.63 43.77
CA HIS A 5 -23.01 -29.35 43.24
C HIS A 5 -21.94 -28.38 42.68
N HIS A 6 -20.65 -28.67 42.80
CA HIS A 6 -19.61 -27.81 42.22
C HIS A 6 -19.21 -28.15 40.78
N PHE A 7 -19.64 -29.29 40.24
CA PHE A 7 -19.23 -29.73 38.91
C PHE A 7 -20.02 -29.05 37.77
N ILE A 8 -21.29 -28.67 38.03
CA ILE A 8 -22.18 -28.09 37.01
C ILE A 8 -21.89 -26.61 36.75
N VAL A 9 -21.36 -25.90 37.74
CA VAL A 9 -21.01 -24.47 37.62
C VAL A 9 -19.72 -24.30 36.81
N PHE A 10 -18.74 -25.21 36.97
CA PHE A 10 -17.48 -25.16 36.23
C PHE A 10 -17.66 -25.43 34.73
N PHE A 11 -18.59 -26.30 34.35
CA PHE A 11 -18.81 -26.67 32.95
C PHE A 11 -19.50 -25.55 32.14
N ASN A 12 -20.37 -24.76 32.78
CA ASN A 12 -21.04 -23.62 32.12
C ASN A 12 -20.12 -22.41 31.92
N ILE A 13 -19.18 -22.17 32.84
CA ILE A 13 -18.22 -21.06 32.72
C ILE A 13 -17.19 -21.35 31.62
N LEU A 14 -16.76 -22.62 31.46
CA LEU A 14 -15.85 -23.01 30.39
C LEU A 14 -16.48 -22.83 29.00
N PHE A 15 -17.76 -23.19 28.84
CA PHE A 15 -18.48 -23.04 27.57
C PHE A 15 -18.73 -21.57 27.17
N LEU A 16 -18.98 -20.69 28.16
CA LEU A 16 -19.15 -19.26 27.89
C LEU A 16 -17.82 -18.57 27.50
N SER A 17 -16.68 -19.06 28.01
CA SER A 17 -15.37 -18.52 27.64
C SER A 17 -14.92 -18.89 26.22
N LEU A 18 -15.41 -20.01 25.67
CA LEU A 18 -15.12 -20.45 24.30
C LEU A 18 -15.92 -19.69 23.23
N PHE A 19 -17.06 -19.08 23.59
CA PHE A 19 -17.89 -18.33 22.64
C PHE A 19 -17.36 -16.91 22.35
N ILE A 20 -16.50 -16.35 23.21
CA ILE A 20 -15.99 -14.98 23.07
C ILE A 20 -14.73 -14.93 22.17
N TYR A 21 -14.09 -16.06 21.87
CA TYR A 21 -12.85 -16.12 21.10
C TYR A 21 -13.04 -16.31 19.58
N GLY A 22 -14.28 -16.39 19.08
CA GLY A 22 -14.57 -16.89 17.73
C GLY A 22 -15.06 -15.88 16.70
N CYS A 23 -15.00 -14.57 16.95
CA CYS A 23 -15.44 -13.55 15.98
C CYS A 23 -14.48 -12.36 15.92
N SER A 24 -13.19 -12.62 15.74
CA SER A 24 -12.37 -11.69 14.95
C SER A 24 -12.77 -11.90 13.48
N ASN A 25 -13.89 -11.30 13.09
CA ASN A 25 -14.21 -11.03 11.69
C ASN A 25 -13.20 -9.99 11.19
N ASP A 26 -11.97 -10.42 10.96
CA ASP A 26 -11.07 -9.68 10.08
C ASP A 26 -11.65 -9.86 8.67
N GLU A 27 -12.58 -8.98 8.29
CA GLU A 27 -13.02 -8.86 6.91
C GLU A 27 -11.77 -8.78 6.01
N PRO A 28 -11.73 -9.53 4.90
CA PRO A 28 -10.57 -9.52 4.03
C PRO A 28 -10.31 -8.09 3.57
N LYS A 29 -9.14 -7.55 3.95
CA LYS A 29 -8.70 -6.21 3.55
C LYS A 29 -8.65 -6.16 2.03
N GLU A 30 -9.60 -5.45 1.43
CA GLU A 30 -9.64 -5.23 -0.02
C GLU A 30 -8.34 -4.52 -0.44
N SER A 31 -7.56 -5.18 -1.31
CA SER A 31 -6.32 -4.65 -1.89
C SER A 31 -6.48 -4.53 -3.41
N LYS A 32 -6.08 -3.38 -3.96
CA LYS A 32 -6.01 -3.13 -5.40
C LYS A 32 -4.58 -2.75 -5.76
N MET A 33 -4.08 -3.30 -6.87
CA MET A 33 -2.72 -3.04 -7.34
C MET A 33 -2.73 -2.74 -8.82
N VAL A 34 -1.92 -1.76 -9.22
CA VAL A 34 -1.62 -1.45 -10.62
C VAL A 34 -0.10 -1.44 -10.81
N LYS A 35 0.34 -1.75 -12.02
CA LYS A 35 1.75 -1.83 -12.40
C LYS A 35 1.96 -1.16 -13.75
N GLU A 36 3.06 -0.43 -13.89
CA GLU A 36 3.48 0.20 -15.14
C GLU A 36 4.94 -0.12 -15.43
N LYS A 37 5.24 -0.41 -16.69
CA LYS A 37 6.58 -0.84 -17.12
C LYS A 37 7.18 0.14 -18.11
N LEU A 38 8.46 0.46 -17.92
CA LEU A 38 9.21 1.29 -18.85
C LEU A 38 10.70 0.90 -18.81
N ASP A 39 11.27 0.58 -19.97
CA ASP A 39 12.73 0.47 -20.18
C ASP A 39 13.49 -0.30 -19.09
N GLY A 40 12.99 -1.50 -18.74
CA GLY A 40 13.64 -2.35 -17.73
C GLY A 40 13.24 -2.07 -16.29
N PHE A 41 12.26 -1.20 -16.05
CA PHE A 41 11.70 -0.92 -14.73
C PHE A 41 10.20 -1.22 -14.69
N GLU A 42 9.71 -1.66 -13.53
CA GLU A 42 8.29 -1.80 -13.19
C GLU A 42 8.00 -0.96 -11.95
N VAL A 43 7.08 -0.01 -12.05
CA VAL A 43 6.55 0.72 -10.90
C VAL A 43 5.22 0.08 -10.53
N SER A 44 5.01 -0.16 -9.23
CA SER A 44 3.75 -0.67 -8.72
C SER A 44 3.18 0.25 -7.66
N LEU A 45 1.86 0.34 -7.66
CA LEU A 45 1.08 1.06 -6.67
C LEU A 45 0.06 0.09 -6.08
N GLU A 46 0.15 -0.16 -4.79
CA GLU A 46 -0.76 -1.06 -4.05
C GLU A 46 -1.55 -0.24 -3.03
N ALA A 47 -2.87 -0.26 -3.13
CA ALA A 47 -3.77 0.32 -2.16
C ALA A 47 -4.46 -0.77 -1.35
N THR A 48 -4.22 -0.79 -0.04
CA THR A 48 -4.83 -1.73 0.89
C THR A 48 -5.79 -1.01 1.83
N SER A 49 -7.01 -1.50 1.96
CA SER A 49 -7.97 -0.98 2.93
C SER A 49 -7.49 -1.27 4.36
N ILE A 50 -7.33 -0.21 5.16
CA ILE A 50 -7.00 -0.32 6.59
C ILE A 50 -8.29 -0.25 7.43
N SER A 51 -9.28 0.50 6.95
CA SER A 51 -10.62 0.63 7.55
C SER A 51 -11.62 1.15 6.51
N ASN A 52 -12.90 1.24 6.87
CA ASN A 52 -14.00 1.64 5.97
C ASN A 52 -13.84 3.05 5.36
N ASN A 53 -12.94 3.87 5.87
CA ASN A 53 -12.68 5.24 5.40
C ASN A 53 -11.19 5.53 5.21
N ARG A 54 -10.30 4.53 5.25
CA ARG A 54 -8.85 4.74 5.07
C ARG A 54 -8.20 3.64 4.23
N ILE A 55 -7.30 4.06 3.37
CA ILE A 55 -6.40 3.20 2.60
C ILE A 55 -4.95 3.50 2.92
N SER A 56 -4.12 2.47 2.87
CA SER A 56 -2.66 2.55 2.82
C SER A 56 -2.24 2.40 1.38
N ILE A 57 -1.38 3.28 0.89
CA ILE A 57 -0.83 3.22 -0.46
C ILE A 57 0.66 2.95 -0.34
N LYS A 58 1.10 1.84 -0.94
CA LYS A 58 2.51 1.46 -1.05
C LYS A 58 2.96 1.59 -2.48
N THR A 59 4.16 2.12 -2.66
CA THR A 59 4.82 2.26 -3.96
C THR A 59 6.03 1.36 -3.99
N LYS A 60 6.29 0.72 -5.12
CA LYS A 60 7.53 -0.03 -5.33
C LYS A 60 8.10 0.19 -6.70
N LEU A 61 9.42 0.28 -6.79
CA LEU A 61 10.16 0.20 -8.04
C LEU A 61 10.84 -1.17 -8.10
N LYS A 62 10.62 -1.92 -9.17
CA LYS A 62 11.30 -3.18 -9.46
C LYS A 62 12.14 -3.02 -10.71
N TYR A 63 13.39 -3.45 -10.66
CA TYR A 63 14.22 -3.51 -11.85
C TYR A 63 14.11 -4.91 -12.49
N ILE A 64 13.80 -4.96 -13.78
CA ILE A 64 13.60 -6.20 -14.55
C ILE A 64 14.66 -6.40 -15.63
N GLY A 65 15.65 -5.49 -15.72
CA GLY A 65 16.79 -5.65 -16.62
C GLY A 65 17.80 -6.68 -16.11
N GLU A 66 18.71 -7.11 -16.99
CA GLU A 66 19.68 -8.16 -16.70
C GLU A 66 20.94 -7.63 -16.00
N GLU A 67 21.35 -6.38 -16.27
CA GLU A 67 22.59 -5.80 -15.76
C GLU A 67 22.39 -5.04 -14.45
N GLU A 68 23.38 -5.01 -13.55
CA GLU A 68 23.33 -4.14 -12.38
C GLU A 68 23.20 -2.66 -12.80
N ILE A 69 22.23 -1.96 -12.22
CA ILE A 69 22.01 -0.55 -12.48
C ILE A 69 22.07 0.27 -11.19
N ARG A 70 22.63 1.48 -11.28
CA ARG A 70 22.56 2.46 -10.20
C ARG A 70 21.44 3.45 -10.50
N ILE A 71 20.53 3.60 -9.55
CA ILE A 71 19.47 4.61 -9.58
C ILE A 71 19.78 5.75 -8.61
N GLU A 72 19.35 6.95 -8.98
CA GLU A 72 19.40 8.16 -8.15
C GLU A 72 18.03 8.85 -8.14
N HIS A 73 17.52 9.23 -6.98
CA HIS A 73 16.20 9.85 -6.86
C HIS A 73 16.09 10.76 -5.63
N SER A 74 15.14 11.69 -5.67
CA SER A 74 14.64 12.47 -4.54
C SER A 74 13.67 11.66 -3.67
N LYS A 75 13.39 12.10 -2.44
CA LYS A 75 12.27 11.59 -1.64
C LYS A 75 11.03 12.48 -1.80
N PRO A 76 9.84 11.91 -2.06
CA PRO A 76 9.60 10.49 -2.28
C PRO A 76 10.12 10.03 -3.65
N LEU A 77 10.47 8.75 -3.79
CA LEU A 77 10.77 8.17 -5.11
C LEU A 77 9.54 8.26 -6.02
N VAL A 78 8.37 8.05 -5.43
CA VAL A 78 7.07 8.11 -6.10
C VAL A 78 6.18 9.14 -5.42
N SER A 79 5.91 10.24 -6.12
CA SER A 79 4.98 11.27 -5.63
C SER A 79 3.54 10.86 -5.93
N ILE A 80 2.63 11.07 -4.98
CA ILE A 80 1.23 10.62 -5.05
C ILE A 80 0.28 11.82 -4.93
N SER A 81 -0.74 11.82 -5.78
CA SER A 81 -1.89 12.73 -5.71
C SER A 81 -3.18 11.92 -5.66
N SER A 82 -4.17 12.43 -4.93
CA SER A 82 -5.53 11.91 -4.97
C SER A 82 -6.52 12.91 -5.53
N PHE A 83 -7.38 12.40 -6.41
CA PHE A 83 -8.46 13.13 -7.04
C PHE A 83 -9.79 12.53 -6.61
N GLU A 84 -10.71 13.41 -6.22
CA GLU A 84 -12.09 13.08 -5.92
C GLU A 84 -13.01 13.85 -6.87
N ASP A 85 -13.81 13.12 -7.65
CA ASP A 85 -14.73 13.71 -8.63
C ASP A 85 -14.06 14.75 -9.56
N GLY A 86 -12.78 14.51 -9.89
CA GLY A 86 -11.97 15.39 -10.74
C GLY A 86 -11.28 16.55 -10.02
N ASN A 87 -11.53 16.77 -8.73
CA ASN A 87 -10.86 17.80 -7.94
C ASN A 87 -9.68 17.22 -7.14
N GLU A 88 -8.53 17.89 -7.17
CA GLU A 88 -7.34 17.51 -6.40
C GLU A 88 -7.61 17.74 -4.90
N ARG A 89 -7.48 16.69 -4.08
CA ARG A 89 -7.76 16.75 -2.63
C ARG A 89 -6.52 16.65 -1.77
N SER A 90 -5.49 15.96 -2.23
CA SER A 90 -4.26 15.78 -1.48
C SER A 90 -3.09 15.65 -2.44
N ALA A 91 -2.23 16.66 -2.43
CA ALA A 91 -0.96 16.68 -3.12
C ALA A 91 0.16 16.36 -2.11
N ALA A 92 0.76 15.18 -2.20
CA ALA A 92 2.07 14.96 -1.57
C ALA A 92 3.16 15.26 -2.61
N HIS A 93 3.24 16.52 -3.04
CA HIS A 93 4.11 16.97 -4.13
C HIS A 93 5.29 17.79 -3.63
N PHE A 94 6.22 17.14 -2.92
CA PHE A 94 7.54 17.71 -2.70
C PHE A 94 8.56 16.59 -2.87
N PHE A 95 9.25 16.61 -4.00
CA PHE A 95 10.52 15.92 -4.14
C PHE A 95 11.53 16.79 -3.38
N ASP A 96 12.14 16.26 -2.34
CA ASP A 96 13.28 16.93 -1.71
C ASP A 96 14.49 16.90 -2.65
N ASP A 97 15.37 17.90 -2.56
CA ASP A 97 16.62 17.93 -3.36
C ASP A 97 17.67 16.92 -2.84
N VAL A 98 17.25 15.91 -2.06
CA VAL A 98 18.14 14.92 -1.46
C VAL A 98 18.31 13.75 -2.43
N GLY A 99 19.48 13.67 -3.04
CA GLY A 99 19.84 12.58 -3.96
C GLY A 99 20.13 11.26 -3.23
N PHE A 100 19.14 10.40 -3.11
CA PHE A 100 19.32 9.01 -2.69
C PHE A 100 19.86 8.17 -3.84
N SER A 101 20.77 7.26 -3.54
CA SER A 101 21.42 6.41 -4.54
C SER A 101 21.34 4.94 -4.11
N LYS A 102 20.85 4.09 -5.01
CA LYS A 102 20.70 2.64 -4.75
C LYS A 102 21.15 1.85 -5.98
N LYS A 103 21.87 0.75 -5.76
CA LYS A 103 22.14 -0.25 -6.78
C LYS A 103 20.99 -1.26 -6.79
N LEU A 104 20.53 -1.63 -7.98
CA LEU A 104 19.51 -2.64 -8.21
C LEU A 104 20.05 -3.71 -9.13
N VAL A 105 19.79 -4.97 -8.78
CA VAL A 105 19.99 -6.13 -9.66
C VAL A 105 18.66 -6.64 -10.20
N LYS A 106 18.71 -7.56 -11.16
CA LYS A 106 17.52 -8.17 -11.75
C LYS A 106 16.53 -8.66 -10.68
N ASP A 107 15.28 -8.32 -10.89
CA ASP A 107 14.13 -8.62 -10.04
C ASP A 107 14.17 -8.01 -8.63
N GLU A 108 15.15 -7.16 -8.30
CA GLU A 108 15.20 -6.47 -7.01
C GLU A 108 14.07 -5.46 -6.88
N GLU A 109 13.29 -5.58 -5.80
CA GLU A 109 12.29 -4.60 -5.41
C GLU A 109 12.90 -3.56 -4.47
N TYR A 110 12.57 -2.31 -4.73
CA TYR A 110 12.99 -1.18 -3.92
C TYR A 110 11.77 -0.37 -3.50
N THR A 111 11.58 -0.31 -2.18
CA THR A 111 10.56 0.50 -1.51
C THR A 111 11.30 1.45 -0.59
N PHE A 112 11.38 2.72 -0.99
CA PHE A 112 12.02 3.75 -0.17
C PHE A 112 11.02 4.56 0.65
N ASP A 113 9.82 4.70 0.13
CA ASP A 113 8.80 5.57 0.69
C ASP A 113 7.99 4.84 1.77
N GLU A 114 7.68 5.54 2.86
CA GLU A 114 6.72 5.04 3.84
C GLU A 114 5.33 4.95 3.18
N PRO A 115 4.49 3.97 3.57
CA PRO A 115 3.15 3.88 3.05
C PRO A 115 2.34 5.15 3.34
N ILE A 116 1.74 5.73 2.31
CA ILE A 116 0.91 6.92 2.45
C ILE A 116 -0.48 6.51 2.90
N ILE A 117 -0.98 7.10 3.98
CA ILE A 117 -2.33 6.86 4.47
C ILE A 117 -3.22 8.02 4.04
N MET A 118 -4.33 7.70 3.38
CA MET A 118 -5.32 8.70 2.98
C MET A 118 -6.74 8.22 3.17
N SER A 119 -7.68 9.18 3.11
CA SER A 119 -9.10 8.91 3.21
C SER A 119 -9.61 8.12 2.01
N ARG A 120 -10.44 7.11 2.26
CA ARG A 120 -11.17 6.33 1.25
C ARG A 120 -12.56 6.92 1.07
N LYS A 121 -12.95 7.15 -0.18
CA LYS A 121 -14.33 7.52 -0.51
C LYS A 121 -15.20 6.26 -0.48
N GLN A 122 -16.39 6.37 0.11
CA GLN A 122 -17.38 5.29 0.10
C GLN A 122 -18.32 5.35 -1.11
N LYS A 123 -18.40 6.50 -1.79
CA LYS A 123 -19.28 6.72 -2.95
C LYS A 123 -18.68 7.63 -4.01
N GLY A 124 -18.93 7.38 -5.29
CA GLY A 124 -18.40 8.15 -6.42
C GLY A 124 -16.91 7.89 -6.71
N ARG A 125 -16.33 8.64 -7.66
CA ARG A 125 -15.02 8.31 -8.22
C ARG A 125 -13.86 8.80 -7.34
N GLN A 126 -12.97 7.88 -7.00
CA GLN A 126 -11.69 8.19 -6.37
C GLN A 126 -10.54 7.61 -7.21
N THR A 127 -9.60 8.47 -7.60
CA THR A 127 -8.43 8.09 -8.39
C THR A 127 -7.17 8.53 -7.67
N VAL A 128 -6.17 7.64 -7.63
CA VAL A 128 -4.83 7.93 -7.14
C VAL A 128 -3.90 7.93 -8.34
N THR A 129 -3.20 9.03 -8.53
CA THR A 129 -2.14 9.13 -9.53
C THR A 129 -0.81 9.15 -8.81
N ALA A 130 0.18 8.50 -9.39
CA ALA A 130 1.53 8.49 -8.88
C ALA A 130 2.54 8.70 -10.01
N LEU A 131 3.67 9.30 -9.68
CA LEU A 131 4.75 9.60 -10.62
C LEU A 131 6.09 9.23 -10.00
N ALA A 132 6.71 8.18 -10.53
CA ALA A 132 8.08 7.82 -10.17
C ALA A 132 9.07 8.64 -10.99
N LYS A 133 10.02 9.31 -10.32
CA LYS A 133 11.11 10.05 -10.98
C LYS A 133 12.44 9.61 -10.41
N PHE A 134 13.33 9.17 -11.31
CA PHE A 134 14.68 8.75 -10.95
C PHE A 134 15.60 8.85 -12.16
N ASN A 135 16.90 8.89 -11.92
CA ASN A 135 17.92 8.70 -12.94
C ASN A 135 18.47 7.28 -12.83
N ALA A 136 18.75 6.63 -13.94
CA ALA A 136 19.42 5.35 -13.98
C ALA A 136 20.56 5.40 -15.00
N ASN A 137 21.80 5.17 -14.55
CA ASN A 137 23.01 5.29 -15.39
C ASN A 137 23.01 6.58 -16.25
N THR A 138 22.68 7.73 -15.65
CA THR A 138 22.56 9.08 -16.27
C THR A 138 21.35 9.34 -17.18
N LYS A 139 20.51 8.33 -17.47
CA LYS A 139 19.23 8.51 -18.18
C LYS A 139 18.13 8.85 -17.19
N LYS A 140 17.29 9.83 -17.53
CA LYS A 140 16.14 10.24 -16.70
C LYS A 140 14.92 9.37 -17.00
N TYR A 141 14.23 8.95 -15.94
CA TYR A 141 13.01 8.17 -15.99
C TYR A 141 11.88 8.92 -15.30
N SER A 142 10.70 8.81 -15.90
CA SER A 142 9.45 9.40 -15.41
C SER A 142 8.32 8.44 -15.75
N ILE A 143 7.86 7.67 -14.78
CA ILE A 143 6.86 6.61 -14.98
C ILE A 143 5.56 7.03 -14.27
N PRO A 144 4.54 7.52 -15.00
CA PRO A 144 3.24 7.79 -14.43
C PRO A 144 2.48 6.48 -14.22
N ILE A 145 1.70 6.42 -13.15
CA ILE A 145 0.83 5.27 -12.84
C ILE A 145 -0.47 5.78 -12.22
N THR A 146 -1.60 5.19 -12.63
CA THR A 146 -2.93 5.61 -12.15
C THR A 146 -3.68 4.40 -11.62
N LEU A 147 -4.18 4.50 -10.39
CA LEU A 147 -5.02 3.52 -9.73
C LEU A 147 -6.40 4.09 -9.50
N ILE A 148 -7.42 3.39 -9.99
CA ILE A 148 -8.81 3.74 -9.75
C ILE A 148 -9.34 2.91 -8.59
N LEU A 149 -9.66 3.58 -7.48
CA LEU A 149 -10.05 2.94 -6.22
C LEU A 149 -11.54 2.65 -6.15
N ALA A 150 -12.35 3.57 -6.67
CA ALA A 150 -13.79 3.44 -6.76
C ALA A 150 -14.26 4.06 -8.08
N GLU A 151 -15.17 3.36 -8.75
CA GLU A 151 -15.98 3.85 -9.85
C GLU A 151 -17.43 3.53 -9.46
N GLU A 152 -18.24 4.56 -9.31
CA GLU A 152 -19.70 4.49 -9.17
C GLU A 152 -20.33 5.49 -10.12
#